data_AF-A0A952I252-F1
#
_entry.id   AF-A0A952I252-F1
#
_cell.length_a   1.000
_cell.length_b   1.000
_cell.length_c   1.000
_cell.angle_alpha   90.00
_cell.angle_beta   90.00
_cell.angle_gamma   90.00
#
_symmetry.space_group_name_H-M   'P 1'
#
loop_
_entity.id
_entity.type
_entity.pdbx_description
1 polymer ?
#
loop_
_entity_poly.entity_id
_entity_poly.type
_entity_poly.pdbx_seq_one_letter_code
_entity_poly.pdbx_strand_id
1 'polypeptide(L)'
;MSFGYEGLYAEYNPSKLLHISFPLIVGSSHVKVRDQLENNHPGNPNYDDPHLVESSSGFVIEPGVNVELNVLKFMRVGASGDYRFVGNHHLKNISNGDLNS
;
A
#
# COMPACT_ATOMS: atom_id res chain seq x y z
N MET A 1 -2.44 11.71 -7.85
CA MET A 1 -1.37 10.86 -7.29
C MET A 1 -1.90 9.43 -7.19
N SER A 2 -1.12 8.44 -7.60
CA SER A 2 -1.47 7.02 -7.46
C SER A 2 -0.35 6.26 -6.75
N PHE A 3 -0.72 5.46 -5.75
CA PHE A 3 0.17 4.59 -4.98
C PHE A 3 -0.27 3.14 -5.16
N GLY A 4 0.68 2.25 -5.43
CA GLY A 4 0.44 0.82 -5.51
C GLY A 4 1.64 0.05 -4.96
N TYR A 5 1.39 -1.12 -4.39
CA TYR A 5 2.44 -2.02 -3.93
C TYR A 5 2.02 -3.47 -4.10
N GLU A 6 3.02 -4.32 -4.25
CA GLU A 6 2.86 -5.76 -4.40
C GLU A 6 3.80 -6.46 -3.44
N GLY A 7 3.34 -7.51 -2.76
CA GLY A 7 4.11 -8.18 -1.74
C GLY A 7 3.60 -9.57 -1.39
N LEU A 8 4.38 -10.28 -0.58
CA LEU A 8 4.01 -11.58 -0.05
C LEU A 8 3.16 -11.41 1.19
N TYR A 9 2.04 -12.14 1.26
CA TYR A 9 1.13 -12.17 2.40
C TYR A 9 1.38 -13.43 3.23
N ALA A 10 1.73 -13.26 4.50
CA ALA A 10 1.82 -14.35 5.46
C ALA A 10 0.84 -14.10 6.61
N GLU A 11 0.09 -15.13 6.99
CA GLU A 11 -0.88 -15.08 8.09
C GLU A 11 -0.66 -16.26 9.04
N TYR A 12 -0.67 -15.99 10.34
CA TYR A 12 -0.57 -17.02 11.38
C TYR A 12 -1.86 -17.06 12.22
N ASN A 13 -2.54 -18.21 12.23
CA ASN A 13 -3.83 -18.40 12.90
C ASN A 13 -3.76 -19.52 13.96
N PRO A 14 -3.79 -19.18 15.27
CA PRO A 14 -3.62 -20.16 16.34
C PRO A 14 -4.91 -20.71 16.99
N SER A 15 -6.15 -20.31 16.61
CA SER A 15 -7.33 -20.66 17.45
C SER A 15 -8.71 -20.73 16.77
N LYS A 16 -9.65 -21.50 17.37
CA LYS A 16 -10.98 -21.88 16.82
C LYS A 16 -12.17 -20.98 17.22
N LEU A 17 -12.11 -20.29 18.35
CA LEU A 17 -13.18 -19.40 18.85
C LEU A 17 -12.80 -17.93 18.63
N LEU A 18 -11.58 -17.59 19.06
CA LEU A 18 -10.93 -16.30 18.88
C LEU A 18 -9.81 -16.45 17.86
N HIS A 19 -10.05 -16.01 16.64
CA HIS A 19 -9.09 -16.10 15.55
C HIS A 19 -8.25 -14.81 15.57
N ILE A 20 -6.99 -14.94 15.95
CA ILE A 20 -6.04 -13.83 15.92
C ILE A 20 -5.08 -14.09 14.78
N SER A 21 -4.94 -13.14 13.88
CA SER A 21 -4.08 -13.24 12.71
C SER A 21 -3.12 -12.07 12.65
N PHE A 22 -1.88 -12.35 12.27
CA PHE A 22 -0.83 -11.35 12.09
C PHE A 22 -0.42 -11.32 10.62
N PRO A 23 -1.18 -10.62 9.77
CA PRO A 23 -0.78 -10.40 8.39
C PRO A 23 0.53 -9.60 8.34
N LEU A 24 1.46 -10.05 7.52
CA LEU A 24 2.66 -9.28 7.18
C LEU A 24 2.78 -9.21 5.66
N ILE A 25 2.83 -7.99 5.12
CA ILE A 25 3.15 -7.73 3.72
C ILE A 25 4.54 -7.12 3.64
N VAL A 26 5.41 -7.74 2.85
CA VAL A 26 6.72 -7.17 2.47
C VAL A 26 6.79 -7.15 0.96
N GLY A 27 7.09 -5.98 0.40
CA GLY A 27 6.89 -5.75 -1.01
C GLY A 27 7.67 -4.58 -1.59
N SER A 28 7.49 -4.41 -2.89
CA SER A 28 7.92 -3.20 -3.59
C SER A 28 6.74 -2.26 -3.77
N SER A 29 6.97 -0.97 -3.60
CA SER A 29 5.98 0.08 -3.78
C SER A 29 6.33 0.95 -4.98
N HIS A 30 5.31 1.49 -5.63
CA HIS A 30 5.43 2.39 -6.77
C HIS A 30 4.52 3.59 -6.55
N VAL A 31 5.09 4.78 -6.60
CA VAL A 31 4.37 6.05 -6.51
C VAL A 31 4.48 6.75 -7.86
N LYS A 32 3.35 7.19 -8.40
CA LYS A 32 3.30 8.03 -9.60
C LYS A 32 2.59 9.35 -9.29
N VAL A 33 3.28 10.45 -9.58
CA VAL A 33 2.75 11.81 -9.52
C VAL A 33 2.43 12.24 -10.93
N ARG A 34 1.16 12.62 -11.16
CA ARG A 34 0.66 13.12 -12.44
C ARG A 34 0.28 14.58 -12.28
N ASP A 35 0.58 15.38 -13.31
CA ASP A 35 0.10 16.76 -13.37
C ASP A 35 -1.42 16.74 -13.66
N GLN A 36 -2.16 17.64 -13.01
CA GLN A 36 -3.59 17.86 -13.27
C GLN A 36 -3.81 18.86 -14.42
N LEU A 37 -2.77 19.55 -14.87
CA LEU A 37 -2.90 20.53 -15.93
C LEU A 37 -3.02 19.85 -17.29
N GLU A 38 -4.19 20.00 -17.88
CA GLU A 38 -4.52 19.81 -19.30
C GLU A 38 -3.76 20.84 -20.17
N ASN A 39 -2.44 20.98 -19.97
CA ASN A 39 -1.60 21.89 -20.73
C ASN A 39 -0.76 21.09 -21.71
N ASN A 40 -1.09 21.30 -22.98
CA ASN A 40 -0.43 20.84 -24.19
C ASN A 40 1.10 21.10 -24.17
N HIS A 41 1.86 20.26 -23.46
CA HIS A 41 3.29 20.14 -23.72
C HIS A 41 3.46 19.09 -24.82
N PRO A 42 4.04 19.44 -25.99
CA PRO A 42 4.31 18.46 -27.03
C PRO A 42 5.29 17.44 -26.45
N GLY A 43 4.77 16.22 -26.24
CA GLY A 43 5.43 15.17 -25.48
C GLY A 43 6.82 14.85 -26.00
N ASN A 44 7.73 14.59 -25.07
CA ASN A 44 8.95 13.85 -25.34
C ASN A 44 8.53 12.45 -25.83
N PRO A 45 8.84 12.03 -27.08
CA PRO A 45 8.32 10.80 -27.69
C PRO A 45 8.84 9.50 -27.05
N ASN A 46 9.57 9.60 -25.94
CA ASN A 46 10.18 8.48 -25.22
C ASN A 46 9.44 8.06 -23.93
N TYR A 47 8.27 8.66 -23.63
CA TYR A 47 7.48 8.31 -22.45
C TYR A 47 6.06 7.88 -22.84
N ASP A 48 5.66 6.68 -22.41
CA ASP A 48 4.31 6.11 -22.63
C ASP A 48 3.19 6.86 -21.89
N ASP A 49 3.50 7.78 -20.96
CA ASP A 49 2.53 8.61 -20.22
C ASP A 49 3.00 10.08 -20.22
N PRO A 50 2.45 10.95 -21.12
CA PRO A 50 2.89 12.34 -21.27
C PRO A 50 2.55 13.23 -20.06
N HIS A 51 1.79 12.72 -19.09
CA HIS A 51 1.39 13.45 -17.87
C HIS A 51 2.14 12.98 -16.62
N LEU A 52 3.08 12.05 -16.75
CA LEU A 52 3.91 11.56 -15.65
C LEU A 52 4.99 12.59 -15.30
N VAL A 53 4.88 13.21 -14.12
CA VAL A 53 5.84 14.22 -13.64
C VAL A 53 6.99 13.56 -12.90
N GLU A 54 6.64 12.68 -11.94
CA GLU A 54 7.61 11.95 -11.14
C GLU A 54 7.11 10.51 -10.90
N SER A 55 8.03 9.56 -10.95
CA SER A 55 7.80 8.17 -10.59
C SER A 55 8.96 7.68 -9.74
N SER A 56 8.65 6.99 -8.65
CA SER A 56 9.67 6.40 -7.79
C SER A 56 9.21 5.05 -7.27
N SER A 57 10.14 4.10 -7.27
CA SER A 57 9.97 2.78 -6.67
C SER A 57 10.63 2.75 -5.31
N GLY A 58 10.03 2.04 -4.37
CA GLY A 58 10.50 1.91 -3.00
C GLY A 58 10.16 0.54 -2.44
N PHE A 59 10.29 0.41 -1.13
CA PHE A 59 9.82 -0.76 -0.41
C PHE A 59 8.60 -0.40 0.45
N VAL A 60 7.78 -1.42 0.69
CA VAL A 60 6.68 -1.36 1.65
C VAL A 60 6.78 -2.50 2.63
N ILE A 61 6.47 -2.20 3.88
CA ILE A 61 6.31 -3.18 4.95
C ILE A 61 5.01 -2.83 5.67
N GLU A 62 4.07 -3.76 5.71
CA GLU A 62 2.76 -3.55 6.32
C GLU A 62 2.45 -4.71 7.28
N PRO A 63 2.83 -4.57 8.56
CA PRO A 63 2.32 -5.42 9.62
C PRO A 63 0.87 -5.06 9.94
N GLY A 64 0.05 -6.07 10.20
CA GLY A 64 -1.28 -5.89 10.74
C GLY A 64 -1.62 -6.89 11.83
N VAL A 65 -2.74 -6.63 12.49
CA VAL A 65 -3.35 -7.49 13.48
C VAL A 65 -4.84 -7.57 13.21
N ASN A 66 -5.33 -8.80 13.08
CA ASN A 66 -6.73 -9.11 12.88
C ASN A 66 -7.21 -9.91 14.07
N VAL A 67 -8.33 -9.49 14.66
CA VAL A 67 -8.99 -10.21 15.75
C VAL A 67 -10.41 -10.50 15.30
N GLU A 68 -10.71 -11.76 15.12
CA GLU A 68 -12.02 -12.27 14.71
C GLU A 68 -12.61 -13.15 15.81
N LEU A 69 -13.86 -12.88 16.17
CA LEU A 69 -14.65 -13.68 17.10
C LEU A 69 -15.79 -14.37 16.35
N ASN A 70 -15.88 -15.68 16.55
CA ASN A 70 -17.03 -16.46 16.07
C ASN A 70 -18.20 -16.28 17.05
N VAL A 71 -19.11 -15.34 16.75
CA VAL A 71 -20.27 -15.02 17.62
C VAL A 71 -21.41 -16.03 17.43
N LEU A 72 -21.68 -16.43 16.19
CA LEU A 72 -22.64 -17.48 15.83
C LEU A 72 -22.00 -18.44 14.84
N LYS A 73 -22.60 -19.62 14.65
CA LYS A 73 -22.13 -20.62 13.68
C LYS A 73 -22.06 -20.09 12.23
N PHE A 74 -22.78 -19.02 11.93
CA PHE A 74 -22.87 -18.36 10.63
C PHE A 74 -22.46 -16.87 10.64
N MET A 75 -22.03 -16.33 11.79
CA MET A 75 -21.67 -14.91 11.90
C MET A 75 -20.36 -14.74 12.67
N ARG A 76 -19.41 -14.07 12.03
CA ARG A 76 -18.13 -13.67 12.61
C ARG A 76 -18.08 -12.15 12.68
N VAL A 77 -17.59 -11.63 13.80
CA VAL A 77 -17.34 -10.21 13.97
C VAL A 77 -15.86 -10.06 14.24
N GLY A 78 -15.21 -9.15 13.54
CA GLY A 78 -13.79 -8.92 13.71
C GLY A 78 -13.43 -7.45 13.59
N ALA A 79 -12.27 -7.13 14.15
CA ALA A 79 -11.61 -5.85 13.98
C ALA A 79 -10.21 -6.11 13.46
N SER A 80 -9.80 -5.31 12.48
CA SER A 80 -8.46 -5.34 11.90
C SER A 80 -7.81 -3.98 12.07
N GLY A 81 -6.49 -3.99 12.28
CA GLY A 81 -5.66 -2.80 12.23
C GLY A 81 -4.35 -3.13 11.57
N ASP A 82 -4.01 -2.38 10.54
CA ASP A 82 -2.75 -2.44 9.83
C ASP A 82 -1.99 -1.11 10.02
N TYR A 83 -0.67 -1.18 9.89
CA TYR A 83 0.16 0.00 9.82
C TYR A 83 1.12 -0.16 8.66
N ARG A 84 1.15 0.81 7.75
CA ARG A 84 1.99 0.74 6.55
C ARG A 84 3.20 1.64 6.68
N PHE A 85 4.37 1.03 6.53
CA PHE A 85 5.65 1.70 6.38
C PHE A 85 6.08 1.70 4.93
N VAL A 86 6.33 2.88 4.37
CA VAL A 86 6.83 3.06 3.01
C VAL A 86 8.18 3.78 3.08
N GLY A 87 9.17 3.27 2.35
CA GLY A 87 10.52 3.82 2.38
C GLY A 87 11.27 3.72 1.06
N ASN A 88 12.39 4.45 1.00
CA ASN A 88 13.30 4.50 -0.14
C ASN A 88 12.70 5.11 -1.43
N HIS A 89 11.66 5.95 -1.34
CA HIS A 89 11.28 6.78 -2.47
C HIS A 89 12.16 8.04 -2.52
N HIS A 90 12.65 8.32 -3.72
CA HIS A 90 13.35 9.56 -4.06
C HIS A 90 12.40 10.40 -4.91
N LEU A 91 11.47 11.09 -4.26
CA LEU A 91 10.55 12.05 -4.89
C LEU A 91 10.92 13.45 -4.40
N LYS A 92 10.89 14.44 -5.31
CA LYS A 92 11.37 15.80 -4.99
C LYS A 92 10.35 16.58 -4.16
N ASN A 93 9.07 16.20 -4.25
CA ASN A 93 7.94 16.96 -3.71
C ASN A 93 7.08 16.19 -2.69
N ILE A 94 7.37 14.91 -2.44
CA ILE A 94 6.61 14.04 -1.52
C ILE A 94 7.60 13.33 -0.60
N SER A 95 7.39 13.44 0.71
CA SER A 95 8.21 12.75 1.70
C SER A 95 7.71 11.32 1.92
N ASN A 96 8.61 10.40 2.25
CA ASN A 96 8.24 9.03 2.64
C ASN A 96 7.21 9.00 3.80
N GLY A 97 7.22 10.02 4.66
CA GLY A 97 6.26 10.15 5.76
C GLY A 97 4.80 10.35 5.30
N ASP A 98 4.58 10.93 4.12
CA ASP A 98 3.24 11.21 3.59
C ASP A 98 2.58 9.95 2.99
N LEU A 99 3.34 8.86 2.88
CA LEU A 99 2.91 7.58 2.31
C LEU A 99 2.59 6.52 3.39
N ASN A 100 2.92 6.81 4.65
CA ASN A 100 2.61 5.95 5.79
C ASN A 100 1.14 6.14 6.21
N SER A 101 0.53 5.08 6.75
CA SER A 101 -0.85 5.10 7.27
C SER A 101 -1.00 4.21 8.48
#